data_AF-A0A918PYJ7-F1
#
_entry.id   AF-A0A918PYJ7-F1
#
_cell.length_a   1.000
_cell.length_b   1.000
_cell.length_c   1.000
_cell.angle_alpha   90.00
_cell.angle_beta   90.00
_cell.angle_gamma   90.00
#
_symmetry.space_group_name_H-M   'P 1'
#
loop_
_entity.id
_entity.type
_entity.pdbx_description
1 polymer ?
#
loop_
_entity_poly.entity_id
_entity_poly.type
_entity_poly.pdbx_seq_one_letter_code
_entity_poly.pdbx_strand_id
1 'polypeptide(L)' 'MDRQLQHPRRLPPFLALYFTAKAAMAHGTRPLRTHIDPSRDGGEVVSAVADRVRADSFRRIGLDSLLTAGSSL' A
#
# COMPACT_ATOMS: atom_id res chain seq x y z
N MET A 1 -15.08 30.94 -12.28
CA MET A 1 -13.74 30.32 -12.40
C MET A 1 -13.54 29.59 -11.07
N ASP A 2 -13.61 28.28 -10.99
CA ASP A 2 -12.71 27.36 -11.70
C ASP A 2 -13.37 25.98 -11.90
N ARG A 3 -13.42 25.51 -13.15
CA ARG A 3 -14.10 24.27 -13.61
C ARG A 3 -13.10 23.10 -13.77
N GLN A 4 -11.96 23.14 -13.08
CA GLN A 4 -10.80 22.29 -13.34
C GLN A 4 -10.72 20.96 -12.55
N LEU A 5 -11.69 20.64 -11.67
CA LEU A 5 -11.64 19.41 -10.86
C LEU A 5 -12.49 18.24 -11.38
N GLN A 6 -12.94 18.25 -12.64
CA GLN A 6 -13.83 17.21 -13.20
C GLN A 6 -13.30 16.52 -14.47
N HIS A 7 -11.98 16.39 -14.63
CA HIS A 7 -11.45 15.44 -15.61
C HIS A 7 -11.08 14.12 -14.92
N PRO A 8 -11.74 12.98 -15.24
CA PRO A 8 -11.32 11.70 -14.73
C PRO A 8 -9.94 11.39 -15.30
N ARG A 9 -8.89 11.48 -14.46
CA ARG A 9 -7.54 11.09 -14.86
C ARG A 9 -7.56 9.60 -15.20
N ARG A 10 -7.50 9.30 -16.49
CA ARG A 10 -7.34 7.92 -16.99
C ARG A 10 -6.07 7.36 -16.37
N LEU A 11 -6.20 6.24 -15.67
CA LEU A 11 -5.04 5.56 -15.10
C LEU A 11 -4.09 5.16 -16.25
N PRO A 12 -2.78 5.40 -16.14
CA PRO A 12 -1.84 4.97 -17.15
C PRO A 12 -1.82 3.43 -17.27
N PRO A 13 -1.58 2.88 -18.47
CA PRO A 13 -1.78 1.45 -18.77
C PRO A 13 -0.91 0.51 -17.92
N PHE A 14 0.27 0.96 -17.48
CA PHE A 14 1.15 0.13 -16.62
C PHE A 14 0.53 -0.18 -15.26
N LEU A 15 -0.36 0.67 -14.73
CA LEU A 15 -1.05 0.42 -13.47
C LEU A 15 -2.04 -0.74 -13.57
N ALA A 16 -2.72 -0.89 -14.71
CA ALA A 16 -3.66 -1.99 -14.92
C ALA A 16 -2.93 -3.34 -14.89
N LEU A 17 -1.80 -3.46 -15.61
CA LEU A 17 -0.96 -4.65 -15.57
C LEU A 17 -0.42 -4.93 -14.16
N TYR A 18 0.02 -3.88 -13.48
CA TYR A 18 0.51 -3.97 -12.11
C TYR A 18 -0.55 -4.51 -11.13
N PHE A 19 -1.78 -4.00 -11.18
CA PHE A 19 -2.86 -4.50 -10.32
C PHE A 19 -3.19 -5.96 -10.59
N THR A 20 -3.26 -6.36 -11.87
CA THR A 20 -3.50 -7.75 -12.25
C THR A 20 -2.37 -8.67 -11.78
N ALA A 21 -1.11 -8.27 -11.97
CA ALA A 21 0.05 -9.03 -11.50
C ALA A 21 0.01 -9.21 -9.98
N LYS A 22 -0.33 -8.15 -9.23
CA LYS A 22 -0.51 -8.23 -7.77
C LYS A 22 -1.68 -9.12 -7.37
N ALA A 23 -2.75 -9.18 -8.16
CA ALA A 23 -3.91 -10.03 -7.88
C ALA A 23 -3.61 -11.51 -8.14
N ALA A 24 -2.72 -11.80 -9.09
CA ALA A 24 -2.27 -13.15 -9.41
C ALA A 24 -1.22 -13.72 -8.42
N MET A 25 -0.70 -12.93 -7.47
CA MET A 25 0.23 -13.42 -6.46
C MET A 25 -0.45 -14.44 -5.54
N ALA A 26 0.32 -15.45 -5.10
CA ALA A 26 -0.16 -16.44 -4.15
C ALA A 26 -0.62 -15.77 -2.84
N HIS A 27 -1.63 -16.35 -2.18
CA HIS A 27 -2.15 -15.80 -0.94
C HIS A 27 -1.04 -15.66 0.11
N GLY A 28 -1.07 -14.56 0.87
CA GLY A 28 -0.06 -14.23 1.88
C GLY A 28 1.32 -13.80 1.36
N THR A 29 1.56 -13.86 0.05
CA THR A 29 2.84 -13.39 -0.54
C THR A 29 2.79 -11.94 -1.02
N ARG A 30 1.59 -11.33 -1.04
CA ARG A 30 1.42 -9.96 -1.49
C ARG A 30 2.14 -9.01 -0.51
N PRO A 31 3.00 -8.11 -1.01
CA PRO A 31 3.58 -7.06 -0.19
C PRO A 31 2.47 -6.24 0.50
N LEU A 32 2.68 -5.90 1.78
CA LEU A 32 1.80 -5.05 2.58
C LEU A 32 1.50 -3.72 1.86
N ARG A 33 2.52 -3.13 1.24
CA ARG A 33 2.44 -1.88 0.51
C ARG A 33 3.32 -1.92 -0.73
N THR A 34 2.96 -1.14 -1.73
CA THR A 34 3.82 -0.86 -2.89
C THR A 34 3.61 0.57 -3.29
N HIS A 35 4.71 1.27 -3.56
CA HIS A 35 4.71 2.69 -3.88
C HIS A 35 4.78 2.89 -5.38
N ILE A 36 3.85 3.70 -5.89
CA ILE A 36 3.92 4.28 -7.23
C ILE A 36 3.92 5.79 -7.01
N ASP A 37 5.11 6.38 -6.90
CA ASP A 37 5.30 7.80 -6.61
C ASP A 37 6.20 8.43 -7.69
N PRO A 38 5.61 8.92 -8.80
CA PRO A 38 6.36 9.59 -9.86
C PRO A 38 7.00 10.91 -9.39
N SER A 39 6.40 11.56 -8.40
CA SER A 39 6.83 12.85 -7.85
C SER A 39 8.02 12.74 -6.91
N ARG A 40 8.24 11.57 -6.30
CA ARG A 40 9.23 11.35 -5.24
C ARG A 40 9.03 12.34 -4.09
N ASP A 41 7.80 12.43 -3.61
CA ASP A 41 7.42 13.39 -2.56
C ASP A 41 7.82 12.93 -1.14
N GLY A 42 8.41 11.71 -1.03
CA GLY A 42 8.84 11.13 0.23
C GLY A 42 7.81 10.17 0.85
N GLY A 43 6.68 9.91 0.18
CA GLY A 43 5.67 8.96 0.65
C GLY A 43 6.20 7.55 0.93
N GLU A 44 7.22 7.11 0.18
CA GLU A 44 7.94 5.84 0.45
C GLU A 44 8.56 5.82 1.85
N VAL A 45 9.31 6.86 2.18
CA VAL A 45 10.05 6.97 3.45
C VAL A 45 9.08 7.04 4.63
N VAL A 46 8.06 7.90 4.54
CA VAL A 46 7.07 8.08 5.61
C VAL A 46 6.28 6.79 5.82
N SER A 47 5.91 6.10 4.74
CA SER A 47 5.18 4.84 4.86
C SER A 47 6.02 3.74 5.50
N ALA A 48 7.31 3.63 5.15
CA ALA A 48 8.20 2.63 5.74
C ALA A 48 8.35 2.84 7.26
N VAL A 49 8.47 4.10 7.70
CA VAL A 49 8.50 4.44 9.13
C VAL A 49 7.17 4.07 9.80
N ALA A 50 6.04 4.44 9.19
CA ALA A 50 4.71 4.13 9.72
C ALA A 50 4.47 2.62 9.85
N ASP A 51 4.85 1.84 8.84
CA ASP A 51 4.69 0.38 8.82
C ASP A 51 5.56 -0.26 9.93
N ARG A 52 6.79 0.24 10.16
CA ARG A 52 7.65 -0.21 11.28
C ARG A 52 7.05 0.12 12.64
N VAL A 53 6.65 1.38 12.86
CA VAL A 53 6.11 1.83 14.16
C VAL A 53 4.84 1.04 14.50
N ARG A 54 3.97 0.78 13.52
CA ARG A 54 2.78 -0.07 13.72
C ARG A 54 3.15 -1.51 14.10
N ALA A 55 4.11 -2.12 13.40
CA ALA A 55 4.55 -3.47 13.72
C ALA A 55 5.15 -3.57 15.13
N ASP A 56 5.99 -2.60 15.52
CA ASP A 56 6.56 -2.55 16.86
C ASP A 56 5.49 -2.34 17.93
N SER A 57 4.48 -1.53 17.64
CA SER A 57 3.35 -1.29 18.55
C SER A 57 2.55 -2.57 18.79
N PHE A 58 2.21 -3.31 17.74
CA PHE A 58 1.49 -4.59 17.86
C PHE A 58 2.27 -5.64 18.63
N ARG A 59 3.59 -5.75 18.40
CA ARG A 59 4.44 -6.65 19.18
C ARG A 59 4.47 -6.28 20.67
N ARG A 60 4.53 -4.99 20.99
CA ARG A 60 4.58 -4.51 22.39
C ARG A 60 3.32 -4.82 23.19
N ILE A 61 2.16 -4.83 22.53
CA ILE A 61 0.85 -5.07 23.16
C ILE A 61 0.37 -6.53 23.01
N GLY A 62 1.20 -7.44 22.50
CA GLY A 62 0.87 -8.86 22.36
C GLY A 62 -0.11 -9.18 21.22
N LEU A 63 -0.17 -8.33 20.19
CA LEU A 63 -1.01 -8.49 19.00
C LEU A 63 -0.19 -8.79 17.73
N ASP A 64 0.97 -9.43 17.87
CA ASP A 64 1.85 -9.73 16.73
C ASP A 64 1.21 -10.72 15.72
N SER A 65 0.24 -11.52 16.14
CA SER A 65 -0.57 -12.37 15.25
C SER A 65 -1.38 -11.59 14.21
N LEU A 66 -1.58 -10.27 14.40
CA LEU A 66 -2.19 -9.39 13.41
C LEU A 66 -1.25 -9.01 12.26
N LEU A 67 0.05 -9.28 12.39
CA LEU A 67 1.05 -8.91 11.39
C LEU A 67 1.22 -9.96 10.29
N THR A 68 0.45 -11.05 10.33
CA THR A 68 0.49 -12.10 9.31
C THR A 68 -0.68 -11.98 8.34
N ALA A 69 -0.47 -12.47 7.12
CA ALA A 69 -1.56 -12.57 6.15
C ALA A 69 -2.65 -13.51 6.64
N GLY A 70 -3.91 -13.18 6.36
CA GLY A 70 -5.07 -13.99 6.77
C GLY A 70 -5.52 -13.78 8.22
N SER A 71 -4.96 -12.79 8.92
CA SER A 71 -5.50 -12.36 10.22
C SER A 71 -6.88 -11.70 10.03
N SER A 72 -7.85 -12.10 10.85
CA SER A 72 -9.27 -11.77 10.69
C SER A 72 -9.95 -11.29 11.97
N LEU A 73 -9.17 -10.93 13.00
CA LEU A 73 -9.70 -10.35 14.24
C LEU A 73 -10.66 -9.18 13.96
#